data_AF-A0A8T2N9B4-F1
#
_entry.id   AF-A0A8T2N9B4-F1
#
_cell.length_a   1.000
_cell.length_b   1.000
_cell.length_c   1.000
_cell.angle_alpha   90.00
_cell.angle_beta   90.00
_cell.angle_gamma   90.00
#
_symmetry.space_group_name_H-M   'P 1'
#
loop_
_entity.id
_entity.type
_entity.pdbx_description
1 polymer ?
#
loop_
_entity_poly.entity_id
_entity_poly.type
_entity_poly.pdbx_seq_one_letter_code
_entity_poly.pdbx_strand_id
1 'polypeptide(L)'
;MKCCGCLLRDRSNLSDPEDHEDREEKQDVHTVLLECLDNLWEDELERFHFYLNNELPEEYKSIPKSHLEGQSRTNTVDKMLKRYGRKQAWRVTVHILRKMDLNEQAESLQTRIDRGVAREETDGQGESMCVWDRDTLNQNP
;
A
#
# COMPACT_ATOMS: atom_id res chain seq x y z
N MET A 1 24.36 -26.11 -54.22
CA MET A 1 23.03 -25.67 -54.70
C MET A 1 22.46 -24.74 -53.64
N LYS A 2 22.23 -23.48 -54.01
CA LYS A 2 21.71 -22.44 -53.10
C LYS A 2 20.19 -22.51 -53.17
N CYS A 3 19.53 -22.81 -52.07
CA CYS A 3 18.08 -22.62 -51.95
C CYS A 3 17.80 -21.21 -51.39
N CYS A 4 16.75 -20.61 -51.94
CA CYS A 4 16.36 -19.21 -51.86
C CYS A 4 16.03 -18.71 -50.45
N GLY A 5 16.53 -17.49 -50.17
CA GLY A 5 15.69 -16.37 -49.72
C GLY A 5 15.04 -16.47 -48.34
N CYS A 6 15.81 -16.26 -47.28
CA CYS A 6 15.24 -15.70 -46.06
C CYS A 6 15.20 -14.17 -46.20
N LEU A 7 13.98 -13.63 -46.31
CA LEU A 7 13.70 -12.20 -46.27
C LEU A 7 14.18 -11.56 -44.96
N LEU A 8 14.68 -10.34 -45.10
CA LEU A 8 14.86 -9.32 -44.06
C LEU A 8 13.64 -9.17 -43.15
N ARG A 9 13.85 -9.02 -41.83
CA ARG A 9 13.70 -7.72 -41.12
C ARG A 9 14.06 -7.90 -39.64
N ASP A 10 14.97 -7.06 -39.13
CA ASP A 10 15.18 -6.79 -37.71
C ASP A 10 13.88 -6.59 -36.94
N ARG A 11 13.82 -7.12 -35.72
CA ARG A 11 13.33 -6.36 -34.57
C ARG A 11 13.66 -7.09 -33.27
N SER A 12 14.50 -6.44 -32.49
CA SER A 12 14.42 -6.46 -31.04
C SER A 12 12.95 -6.54 -30.59
N ASN A 13 12.63 -7.60 -29.88
CA ASN A 13 11.45 -7.71 -29.03
C ASN A 13 12.06 -8.10 -27.68
N LEU A 14 12.48 -7.17 -26.82
CA LEU A 14 11.69 -6.12 -26.18
C LEU A 14 10.35 -6.67 -25.67
N SER A 15 10.44 -7.40 -24.57
CA SER A 15 9.52 -7.27 -23.46
C SER A 15 10.32 -7.68 -22.24
N ASP A 16 10.91 -6.67 -21.59
CA ASP A 16 11.29 -6.78 -20.19
C ASP A 16 10.10 -7.36 -19.42
N PRO A 17 10.27 -8.39 -18.58
CA PRO A 17 9.34 -8.68 -17.52
C PRO A 17 9.81 -7.96 -16.24
N GLU A 18 10.16 -6.68 -16.35
CA GLU A 18 10.02 -5.76 -15.22
C GLU A 18 8.63 -5.13 -15.37
N ASP A 19 7.60 -5.88 -14.97
CA ASP A 19 6.28 -5.38 -14.55
C ASP A 19 5.37 -6.60 -14.30
N HIS A 20 5.63 -7.29 -13.19
CA HIS A 20 4.56 -7.96 -12.45
C HIS A 20 4.00 -6.96 -11.42
N GLU A 21 3.67 -5.75 -11.87
CA GLU A 21 2.67 -4.93 -11.22
C GLU A 21 1.29 -5.39 -11.72
N ASP A 22 0.30 -5.36 -10.83
CA ASP A 22 -1.13 -5.56 -11.12
C ASP A 22 -1.63 -7.00 -11.27
N ARG A 23 -1.66 -7.75 -10.16
CA ARG A 23 -2.93 -8.37 -9.75
C ARG A 23 -2.92 -8.81 -8.29
N GLU A 24 -3.10 -7.87 -7.38
CA GLU A 24 -3.82 -8.21 -6.15
C GLU A 24 -4.62 -6.98 -5.70
N GLU A 25 -5.86 -6.96 -6.16
CA GLU A 25 -6.95 -6.14 -5.62
C GLU A 25 -7.12 -6.48 -4.14
N LYS A 26 -6.34 -5.83 -3.30
CA LYS A 26 -6.42 -5.97 -1.85
C LYS A 26 -6.42 -4.58 -1.24
N GLN A 27 -7.56 -3.93 -1.32
CA GLN A 27 -7.83 -2.57 -0.88
C GLN A 27 -6.87 -1.52 -1.45
N ASP A 28 -7.41 -0.48 -2.05
CA ASP A 28 -6.54 0.58 -2.55
C ASP A 28 -5.96 1.38 -1.37
N VAL A 29 -4.75 1.01 -0.95
CA VAL A 29 -3.97 1.70 0.08
C VAL A 29 -3.88 3.19 -0.25
N HIS A 30 -3.85 3.55 -1.54
CA HIS A 30 -3.90 4.94 -1.96
C HIS A 30 -5.19 5.62 -1.47
N THR A 31 -6.36 5.07 -1.79
CA THR A 31 -7.66 5.60 -1.34
C THR A 31 -7.74 5.71 0.19
N VAL A 32 -7.31 4.68 0.94
CA VAL A 32 -7.37 4.70 2.41
C VAL A 32 -6.46 5.79 3.00
N LEU A 33 -5.26 5.97 2.45
CA LEU A 33 -4.33 7.03 2.87
C LEU A 33 -4.83 8.42 2.50
N LEU A 34 -5.41 8.57 1.31
CA LEU A 34 -5.96 9.85 0.87
C LEU A 34 -7.10 10.30 1.79
N GLU A 35 -8.06 9.42 2.08
CA GLU A 35 -9.12 9.74 3.03
C GLU A 35 -8.59 10.08 4.42
N CYS A 36 -7.50 9.45 4.85
CA CYS A 36 -6.84 9.79 6.12
C CYS A 36 -6.27 11.22 6.08
N LEU A 37 -5.59 11.59 5.00
CA LEU A 37 -4.99 12.92 4.81
C LEU A 37 -6.05 14.00 4.56
N ASP A 38 -7.19 13.67 3.98
CA ASP A 38 -8.33 14.58 3.80
C ASP A 38 -9.01 14.96 5.12
N ASN A 39 -8.91 14.10 6.14
CA ASN A 39 -9.39 14.41 7.48
C ASN A 39 -8.41 15.26 8.31
N LEU A 40 -7.20 15.52 7.80
CA LEU A 40 -6.22 16.40 8.44
C LEU A 40 -6.51 17.85 8.08
N TRP A 41 -6.46 18.73 9.08
CA TRP A 41 -6.50 20.17 8.88
C TRP A 41 -5.21 20.65 8.20
N GLU A 42 -5.21 21.87 7.67
CA GLU A 42 -4.06 22.36 6.91
C GLU A 42 -2.78 22.46 7.76
N ASP A 43 -2.91 22.93 9.00
CA ASP A 43 -1.80 22.99 9.96
C ASP A 43 -1.29 21.59 10.34
N GLU A 44 -2.20 20.60 10.41
CA GLU A 44 -1.84 19.20 10.66
C GLU A 44 -1.12 18.59 9.46
N LEU A 45 -1.56 18.92 8.24
CA LEU A 45 -0.91 18.47 7.02
C LEU A 45 0.51 19.06 6.87
N GLU A 46 0.71 20.34 7.22
CA GLU A 46 2.04 20.95 7.22
C GLU A 46 2.97 20.25 8.22
N ARG A 47 2.47 19.95 9.43
CA ARG A 47 3.21 19.15 10.42
C ARG A 47 3.50 17.75 9.89
N PHE A 48 2.53 17.10 9.25
CA PHE A 48 2.73 15.78 8.63
C PHE A 48 3.86 15.79 7.60
N HIS A 49 3.92 16.81 6.74
CA HIS A 49 5.03 17.01 5.80
C HIS A 49 6.37 17.24 6.52
N PHE A 50 6.37 17.95 7.63
CA PHE A 50 7.58 18.13 8.45
C PHE A 50 8.12 16.79 8.98
N TYR A 51 7.26 15.90 9.48
CA TYR A 51 7.67 14.57 9.96
C TYR A 51 8.18 13.67 8.82
N LEU A 52 7.55 13.71 7.64
CA LEU A 52 8.03 12.99 6.44
C LEU A 52 9.44 13.40 6.00
N ASN A 53 9.86 14.63 6.32
CA ASN A 53 11.17 15.15 5.97
C ASN A 53 12.23 14.91 7.06
N ASN A 54 11.88 15.01 8.34
CA ASN A 54 12.88 15.12 9.42
C ASN A 54 12.86 13.99 10.45
N GLU A 55 11.71 13.40 10.74
CA GLU A 55 11.50 12.59 11.94
C GLU A 55 10.95 11.20 11.61
N LEU A 56 11.57 10.57 10.61
CA LEU A 56 11.32 9.16 10.31
C LEU A 56 12.34 8.25 11.00
N PRO A 57 11.93 7.03 11.40
CA PRO A 57 12.86 5.98 11.79
C PRO A 57 13.93 5.73 10.71
N GLU A 58 15.14 5.31 11.12
CA GLU A 58 16.28 5.06 10.20
C GLU A 58 15.97 4.07 9.08
N GLU A 59 15.00 3.17 9.29
CA GLU A 59 14.52 2.21 8.30
C GLU A 59 13.76 2.86 7.12
N TYR A 60 13.27 4.10 7.29
CA TYR A 60 12.54 4.82 6.25
C TYR A 60 13.35 6.00 5.72
N LYS A 61 13.43 6.10 4.39
CA LYS A 61 14.09 7.24 3.73
C LYS A 61 13.17 8.46 3.75
N SER A 62 13.60 9.56 4.34
CA SER A 62 12.87 10.84 4.28
C SER A 62 12.56 11.29 2.85
N ILE A 63 11.46 12.02 2.70
CA ILE A 63 11.09 12.72 1.46
C ILE A 63 11.53 14.18 1.63
N PRO A 64 12.34 14.74 0.70
CA PRO A 64 12.81 16.11 0.82
C PRO A 64 11.66 17.12 0.86
N LYS A 65 11.77 18.14 1.72
CA LYS A 65 10.77 19.22 1.85
C LYS A 65 10.33 19.84 0.52
N SER A 66 11.25 20.01 -0.44
CA SER A 66 10.93 20.54 -1.78
C SER A 66 9.90 19.72 -2.55
N HIS A 67 9.73 18.45 -2.18
CA HIS A 67 8.74 17.55 -2.77
C HIS A 67 7.45 17.49 -1.95
N LEU A 68 7.33 18.20 -0.83
CA LEU A 68 6.17 18.16 0.06
C LEU A 68 5.52 19.55 0.19
N GLU A 69 6.31 20.61 0.20
CA GLU A 69 5.84 21.98 0.32
C GLU A 69 4.87 22.35 -0.82
N GLY A 70 3.67 22.82 -0.44
CA GLY A 70 2.61 23.19 -1.38
C GLY A 70 2.00 22.03 -2.17
N GLN A 71 2.25 20.79 -1.79
CA GLN A 71 1.65 19.64 -2.46
C GLN A 71 0.23 19.38 -1.95
N SER A 72 -0.64 18.96 -2.88
CA SER A 72 -1.95 18.44 -2.52
C SER A 72 -1.82 17.14 -1.71
N ARG A 73 -2.91 16.81 -1.00
CA ARG A 73 -3.03 15.55 -0.24
C ARG A 73 -2.82 14.34 -1.15
N THR A 74 -3.43 14.32 -2.33
CA THR A 74 -3.25 13.27 -3.35
C THR A 74 -1.78 13.14 -3.79
N ASN A 75 -1.13 14.25 -4.16
CA ASN A 75 0.27 14.22 -4.58
C ASN A 75 1.21 13.74 -3.45
N THR A 76 0.86 14.04 -2.20
CA THR A 76 1.59 13.55 -1.02
C THR A 76 1.47 12.03 -0.91
N VAL A 77 0.26 11.47 -1.03
CA VAL A 77 0.03 10.02 -1.00
C VAL A 77 0.78 9.32 -2.14
N ASP A 78 0.70 9.83 -3.36
CA ASP A 78 1.42 9.27 -4.52
C ASP A 78 2.92 9.21 -4.29
N LYS A 79 3.50 10.27 -3.71
CA LYS A 79 4.92 10.30 -3.38
C LYS A 79 5.27 9.31 -2.27
N MET A 80 4.43 9.14 -1.27
CA MET A 80 4.63 8.14 -0.23
C MET A 80 4.58 6.73 -0.80
N LEU A 81 3.61 6.42 -1.66
CA LEU A 81 3.49 5.12 -2.31
C LEU A 81 4.67 4.83 -3.24
N LYS A 82 5.09 5.82 -4.03
CA LYS A 82 6.26 5.70 -4.90
C LYS A 82 7.57 5.53 -4.12
N ARG A 83 7.68 6.17 -2.95
CA ARG A 83 8.90 6.15 -2.13
C ARG A 83 9.03 4.89 -1.26
N TYR A 84 7.94 4.49 -0.62
CA TYR A 84 7.92 3.44 0.39
C TYR A 84 7.26 2.15 -0.09
N GLY A 85 6.44 2.22 -1.14
CA GLY A 85 5.59 1.13 -1.59
C GLY A 85 4.33 0.98 -0.74
N ARG A 86 3.29 0.34 -1.30
CA ARG A 86 1.97 0.16 -0.66
C ARG A 86 2.07 -0.43 0.75
N LYS A 87 2.94 -1.43 0.98
CA LYS A 87 3.07 -2.13 2.27
C LYS A 87 3.67 -1.27 3.39
N GLN A 88 4.52 -0.30 3.05
CA GLN A 88 5.23 0.51 4.04
C GLN A 88 4.65 1.92 4.16
N ALA A 89 4.03 2.45 3.11
CA ALA A 89 3.46 3.79 3.12
C ALA A 89 2.46 4.01 4.27
N TRP A 90 1.54 3.07 4.49
CA TRP A 90 0.58 3.20 5.59
C TRP A 90 1.22 3.06 6.97
N ARG A 91 2.29 2.28 7.12
CA ARG A 91 3.03 2.16 8.38
C ARG A 91 3.72 3.47 8.74
N VAL A 92 4.31 4.13 7.74
CA VAL A 92 4.89 5.47 7.88
C VAL A 92 3.80 6.47 8.29
N THR A 93 2.64 6.45 7.62
CA THR A 93 1.51 7.33 7.99
C THR A 93 1.05 7.12 9.43
N VAL A 94 0.83 5.87 9.86
CA VAL A 94 0.46 5.55 11.25
C VAL A 94 1.50 6.04 12.25
N HIS A 95 2.79 5.87 11.94
CA HIS A 95 3.87 6.36 12.80
C HIS A 95 3.81 7.88 13.00
N ILE A 96 3.66 8.63 11.90
CA ILE A 96 3.61 10.09 11.94
C ILE A 96 2.35 10.58 12.68
N LEU A 97 1.19 9.98 12.42
CA LEU A 97 -0.05 10.36 13.11
C LEU A 97 0.09 10.18 14.63
N ARG A 98 0.70 9.09 15.08
CA ARG A 98 1.00 8.89 16.52
C ARG A 98 1.97 9.92 17.08
N LYS A 99 2.98 10.34 16.30
CA LYS A 99 3.91 11.42 16.68
C LYS A 99 3.25 12.78 16.80
N MET A 100 2.16 12.99 16.07
CA MET A 100 1.36 14.21 16.11
C MET A 100 0.26 14.17 17.17
N ASP A 101 0.19 13.12 18.00
CA ASP A 101 -0.89 12.84 18.96
C ASP A 101 -2.27 12.57 18.31
N LEU A 102 -2.30 12.25 17.02
CA LEU A 102 -3.50 11.92 16.24
C LEU A 102 -3.80 10.42 16.31
N ASN A 103 -3.90 9.90 17.54
CA ASN A 103 -3.99 8.47 17.81
C ASN A 103 -5.27 7.83 17.24
N GLU A 104 -6.41 8.53 17.30
CA GLU A 104 -7.68 8.03 16.76
C GLU A 104 -7.61 7.83 15.23
N GLN A 105 -7.00 8.78 14.51
CA GLN A 105 -6.80 8.69 13.06
C GLN A 105 -5.81 7.55 12.72
N ALA A 106 -4.76 7.38 13.52
CA ALA A 106 -3.80 6.29 13.36
C ALA A 106 -4.45 4.91 13.54
N GLU A 107 -5.29 4.74 14.57
CA GLU A 107 -6.02 3.50 14.84
C GLU A 107 -7.09 3.22 13.78
N SER A 108 -7.80 4.26 13.33
CA SER A 108 -8.78 4.13 12.24
C SER A 108 -8.11 3.67 10.95
N LEU A 109 -6.99 4.29 10.57
CA LEU A 109 -6.20 3.90 9.40
C LEU A 109 -5.74 2.44 9.51
N GLN A 110 -5.12 2.06 10.63
CA GLN A 110 -4.66 0.69 10.88
C GLN A 110 -5.82 -0.31 10.76
N THR A 111 -6.92 -0.03 11.43
CA THR A 111 -8.12 -0.88 11.45
C THR A 111 -8.70 -1.05 10.06
N ARG A 112 -8.70 0.00 9.22
CA ARG A 112 -9.22 -0.07 7.84
C ARG A 112 -8.35 -0.97 6.97
N ILE A 113 -7.03 -0.80 7.05
CA ILE A 113 -6.05 -1.63 6.34
C ILE A 113 -6.15 -3.10 6.79
N ASP A 114 -6.26 -3.34 8.10
CA ASP A 114 -6.35 -4.69 8.66
C ASP A 114 -7.71 -5.35 8.38
N ARG A 115 -8.83 -4.60 8.44
CA ARG A 115 -10.15 -5.11 8.05
C ARG A 115 -10.26 -5.37 6.55
N GLY A 116 -9.47 -4.69 5.72
CA GLY A 116 -9.27 -5.04 4.32
C GLY A 116 -8.61 -6.41 4.09
N VAL A 117 -7.96 -6.96 5.12
CA VAL A 117 -7.44 -8.33 5.15
C VAL A 117 -8.54 -9.34 5.54
N ALA A 118 -9.68 -8.88 6.08
CA ALA A 118 -10.70 -9.71 6.71
C ALA A 118 -12.14 -9.50 6.17
N ARG A 119 -12.30 -9.03 4.92
CA ARG A 119 -13.63 -8.86 4.31
C ARG A 119 -13.75 -9.55 2.96
N GLU A 120 -13.69 -10.88 2.98
CA GLU A 120 -14.80 -11.65 2.44
C GLU A 120 -15.53 -12.24 3.65
N GLU A 121 -16.64 -11.62 4.03
CA GLU A 121 -17.74 -12.24 4.78
C GLU A 121 -18.87 -11.22 4.76
N THR A 122 -19.71 -11.32 3.72
CA THR A 122 -20.98 -10.64 3.66
C THR A 122 -21.87 -11.20 4.76
N ASP A 123 -22.43 -10.31 5.58
CA ASP A 123 -23.52 -10.61 6.50
C ASP A 123 -24.61 -11.42 5.79
N GLY A 124 -24.75 -12.67 6.21
CA GLY A 124 -25.72 -13.62 5.68
C GLY A 124 -25.68 -14.93 6.46
N GLN A 125 -26.04 -14.85 7.75
CA GLN A 125 -26.43 -15.95 8.64
C GLN A 125 -25.95 -17.37 8.25
N GLY A 126 -24.80 -17.76 8.80
CA GLY A 126 -24.35 -19.14 8.83
C GLY A 126 -23.17 -19.23 9.79
N GLU A 127 -23.33 -19.99 10.85
CA GLU A 127 -22.32 -20.25 11.88
C GLU A 127 -20.95 -20.56 11.26
N SER A 128 -19.93 -19.74 11.54
CA SER A 128 -18.54 -20.08 11.21
C SER A 128 -17.71 -19.93 12.48
N MET A 129 -17.79 -21.00 13.26
CA MET A 129 -16.97 -21.28 14.42
C MET A 129 -15.51 -21.38 13.95
N CYS A 130 -14.60 -20.58 14.49
CA CYS A 130 -13.17 -20.71 14.21
C CYS A 130 -12.65 -22.00 14.86
N VAL A 131 -12.88 -23.15 14.21
CA VAL A 131 -12.31 -24.41 14.66
C VAL A 131 -10.89 -24.49 14.11
N TRP A 132 -9.93 -24.32 15.00
CA TRP A 132 -8.56 -24.77 14.78
C TRP A 132 -8.53 -26.29 14.82
N ASP A 133 -8.89 -26.99 13.74
CA ASP A 133 -8.68 -28.44 13.64
C ASP A 133 -7.46 -28.74 12.76
N ARG A 134 -6.31 -28.77 13.42
CA ARG A 134 -5.16 -29.58 13.02
C ARG A 134 -5.13 -30.76 13.99
N ASP A 135 -5.91 -31.80 13.67
CA ASP A 135 -5.72 -33.22 14.03
C ASP A 135 -7.05 -33.98 14.03
N THR A 136 -7.53 -34.38 12.85
CA THR A 136 -8.32 -35.62 12.69
C THR A 136 -7.81 -36.36 11.47
N LEU A 137 -6.63 -36.96 11.65
CA LEU A 137 -6.16 -38.03 10.79
C LEU A 137 -7.23 -39.13 10.77
N ASN A 138 -7.89 -39.25 9.62
CA ASN A 138 -8.04 -40.48 8.88
C ASN A 138 -7.85 -41.77 9.71
N GLN A 139 -8.97 -42.33 10.17
CA GLN A 139 -9.10 -43.76 10.42
C GLN A 139 -10.58 -44.15 10.38
N ASN A 140 -11.00 -44.68 9.24
CA ASN A 140 -11.99 -45.75 9.15
C ASN A 140 -11.53 -46.67 7.99
N PRO A 141 -11.77 -47.98 8.03
CA PRO A 141 -13.09 -48.57 8.30
C PRO A 141 -13.24 -49.34 9.61
#